data_AF-A0A3S4HRW3-F1
#
_entry.id   AF-A0A3S4HRW3-F1
#
_cell.length_a   1.000
_cell.length_b   1.000
_cell.length_c   1.000
_cell.angle_alpha   90.00
_cell.angle_beta   90.00
_cell.angle_gamma   90.00
#
_symmetry.space_group_name_H-M   'P 1'
#
loop_
_entity.id
_entity.type
_entity.pdbx_description
1 polymer ?
#
loop_
_entity_poly.entity_id
_entity_poly.type
_entity_poly.pdbx_seq_one_letter_code
_entity_poly.pdbx_strand_id
1 'polypeptide(L)' 'MEKAACVFRYEKVFLLRPWPEIFTQDSERRQSLAEAERTCVAMERVYGRLGYILIEVPRGSLEERAAFVIGQAGA' A
#
# COMPACT_ATOMS: atom_id res chain seq x y z
N MET A 1 4.66 17.45 9.04
CA MET A 1 4.14 16.13 8.62
C MET A 1 3.84 15.24 9.81
N GLU A 2 4.82 14.97 10.69
CA GLU A 2 4.65 14.03 11.82
C GLU A 2 3.49 14.41 12.76
N LYS A 3 3.37 15.70 13.13
CA LYS A 3 2.21 16.19 13.91
C LYS A 3 0.85 15.92 13.24
N ALA A 4 0.73 16.11 11.92
CA ALA A 4 -0.53 15.89 11.21
C ALA A 4 -0.88 14.40 11.15
N ALA A 5 0.11 13.52 10.95
CA ALA A 5 -0.08 12.08 10.99
C ALA A 5 -0.50 11.57 12.38
N CYS A 6 -0.12 12.25 13.46
CA CYS A 6 -0.60 11.94 14.81
C CYS A 6 -2.04 12.39 15.06
N VAL A 7 -2.48 13.49 14.44
CA VAL A 7 -3.84 14.04 14.62
C VAL A 7 -4.86 13.33 13.73
N PHE A 8 -4.50 13.01 12.49
CA PHE A 8 -5.37 12.36 11.51
C PHE A 8 -4.88 10.94 11.23
N ARG A 9 -5.16 10.04 12.18
CA ARG A 9 -4.70 8.66 12.10
C ARG A 9 -5.69 7.78 11.35
N TYR A 10 -5.17 7.04 10.37
CA TYR A 10 -5.80 5.84 9.87
C TYR A 10 -5.62 4.69 10.87
N GLU A 11 -6.64 3.84 10.99
CA GLU A 11 -6.59 2.64 11.84
C GLU A 11 -5.68 1.56 11.24
N LYS A 12 -5.85 1.30 9.94
CA LYS A 12 -5.12 0.28 9.17
C LYS A 12 -4.57 0.89 7.89
N VAL A 13 -3.39 0.46 7.48
CA VAL A 13 -2.77 0.88 6.23
C VAL A 13 -2.50 -0.37 5.39
N PHE A 14 -3.18 -0.49 4.25
CA PHE A 14 -2.97 -1.58 3.31
C PHE A 14 -1.80 -1.24 2.38
N LEU A 15 -0.79 -2.11 2.36
CA LEU A 15 0.38 -1.96 1.50
C LEU A 15 0.30 -2.96 0.34
N LEU A 16 0.08 -2.45 -0.88
CA LEU A 16 0.13 -3.24 -2.09
C LEU A 16 1.53 -3.11 -2.69
N ARG A 17 2.35 -4.15 -2.56
CA ARG A 17 3.71 -4.17 -3.13
C ARG A 17 3.63 -4.04 -4.65
N PRO A 18 4.57 -3.33 -5.29
CA PRO A 18 4.72 -3.36 -6.74
C PRO A 18 4.79 -4.80 -7.26
N TRP A 19 4.14 -5.02 -8.40
CA TRP A 19 3.96 -6.34 -8.97
C TRP A 19 4.44 -6.34 -10.43
N PRO A 20 5.74 -6.64 -10.67
CA PRO A 20 6.35 -6.63 -11.99
C PRO A 20 5.58 -7.44 -13.04
N GLU A 21 5.05 -8.60 -12.65
CA GLU A 21 4.39 -9.56 -13.53
C GLU A 21 3.09 -9.03 -14.15
N ILE A 22 2.47 -8.02 -13.52
CA ILE A 22 1.29 -7.30 -14.07
C ILE A 22 1.59 -5.81 -14.29
N PHE A 23 2.88 -5.45 -14.27
CA PHE A 23 3.31 -4.08 -14.50
C PHE A 23 3.38 -3.79 -16.00
N THR A 24 2.38 -3.07 -16.51
CA THR A 24 2.37 -2.45 -17.84
C THR A 24 2.42 -0.95 -17.66
N GLN A 25 3.27 -0.25 -18.42
CA GLN A 25 3.25 1.20 -18.49
C GLN A 25 2.05 1.62 -19.35
N ASP A 26 1.09 2.32 -18.74
CA ASP A 26 -0.10 2.85 -19.42
C ASP A 26 -0.27 4.36 -19.13
N SER A 27 -1.35 4.96 -19.64
CA SER A 27 -1.62 6.40 -19.45
C SER A 27 -1.90 6.79 -17.99
N GLU A 28 -2.30 5.83 -17.15
CA GLU A 28 -2.62 6.05 -15.74
C GLU A 28 -1.38 5.89 -14.85
N ARG A 29 -0.47 4.96 -15.20
CA ARG A 29 0.74 4.68 -14.43
C ARG A 29 1.87 5.66 -14.75
N ARG A 30 1.90 6.74 -13.98
CA ARG A 30 2.92 7.80 -14.11
C ARG A 30 4.32 7.41 -13.63
N GLN A 31 4.43 6.43 -12.73
CA GLN A 31 5.70 5.97 -12.16
C GLN A 31 6.22 4.75 -12.91
N SER A 32 7.53 4.69 -13.14
CA SER A 32 8.20 3.45 -13.53
C SER A 32 8.13 2.40 -12.42
N LEU A 33 8.31 1.12 -12.77
CA LEU A 33 8.38 0.03 -11.79
C LEU A 33 9.40 0.31 -10.68
N ALA A 34 10.61 0.77 -11.05
CA ALA A 34 11.67 1.08 -10.09
C ALA A 34 11.31 2.26 -9.17
N GLU A 35 10.55 3.25 -9.64
CA GLU A 35 10.02 4.33 -8.80
C GLU A 35 8.93 3.83 -7.85
N ALA A 36 8.04 2.94 -8.32
CA ALA A 36 7.02 2.32 -7.49
C ALA A 36 7.65 1.49 -6.36
N GLU A 37 8.71 0.73 -6.65
CA GLU A 37 9.49 -0.03 -5.65
C GLU A 37 10.13 0.87 -4.60
N ARG A 38 10.84 1.92 -5.03
CA ARG A 38 11.43 2.90 -4.10
C ARG A 38 10.37 3.60 -3.26
N THR A 39 9.24 3.96 -3.86
CA THR A 39 8.11 4.59 -3.16
C THR A 39 7.53 3.63 -2.12
N CYS A 40 7.33 2.36 -2.48
CA CYS A 40 6.80 1.35 -1.55
C CYS A 40 7.71 1.18 -0.32
N VAL A 41 9.02 1.08 -0.52
CA VAL A 41 10.01 1.00 0.57
C VAL A 41 9.98 2.25 1.45
N ALA A 42 9.89 3.43 0.85
CA ALA A 42 9.79 4.69 1.60
C ALA A 42 8.50 4.76 2.43
N MET A 43 7.37 4.34 1.87
CA MET A 43 6.07 4.31 2.55
C MET A 43 6.08 3.33 3.73
N GLU A 44 6.55 2.10 3.52
CA GLU A 44 6.68 1.09 4.57
C GLU A 44 7.50 1.62 5.74
N ARG A 45 8.67 2.22 5.46
CA ARG A 45 9.53 2.81 6.49
C ARG A 45 8.84 3.95 7.24
N VAL A 46 8.18 4.87 6.53
CA VAL A 46 7.55 6.05 7.15
C VAL A 46 6.38 5.65 8.01
N TYR A 47 5.45 4.83 7.49
CA TYR A 47 4.28 4.37 8.23
C TYR A 47 4.67 3.48 9.41
N GLY A 48 5.64 2.58 9.23
CA GLY A 48 6.18 1.76 10.33
C GLY A 48 6.78 2.62 11.44
N ARG A 49 7.60 3.62 11.10
CA ARG A 49 8.16 4.57 12.08
C ARG A 49 7.09 5.40 12.81
N LEU A 50 5.97 5.67 12.17
CA LEU A 50 4.82 6.39 12.74
C LEU A 50 3.85 5.47 13.52
N GLY A 51 4.20 4.19 13.68
CA GLY A 51 3.45 3.21 14.46
C GLY A 51 2.12 2.80 13.83
N TYR A 52 2.00 2.86 12.50
CA TYR A 52 0.83 2.31 11.81
C TYR A 52 0.93 0.80 11.68
N ILE A 53 -0.22 0.13 11.73
CA ILE A 53 -0.34 -1.29 11.39
C ILE A 53 -0.38 -1.39 9.87
N LEU A 54 0.71 -1.89 9.29
CA LEU A 54 0.81 -2.18 7.87
C LEU A 54 0.28 -3.58 7.60
N ILE A 55 -0.70 -3.68 6.71
CA ILE A 55 -1.27 -4.94 6.25
C ILE A 55 -0.85 -5.12 4.80
N GLU A 56 0.08 -6.04 4.55
CA GLU A 56 0.44 -6.40 3.18
C GLU A 56 -0.71 -7.17 2.53
N VAL A 57 -1.17 -6.67 1.37
CA VAL A 57 -2.22 -7.33 0.60
C VAL A 57 -1.57 -8.39 -0.29
N PRO A 58 -1.96 -9.68 -0.17
CA PRO A 58 -1.35 -10.74 -0.96
C PRO A 58 -1.59 -10.52 -2.46
N ARG A 59 -0.66 -11.02 -3.27
CA ARG A 59 -0.85 -11.10 -4.72
C ARG A 59 -1.90 -12.17 -5.02
N GLY A 60 -2.69 -11.95 -6.07
CA GLY A 60 -3.81 -12.81 -6.44
C GLY A 60 -4.71 -12.15 -7.46
N SER A 61 -5.86 -12.75 -7.71
CA SER A 61 -6.90 -12.18 -8.57
C SER A 61 -7.41 -10.83 -8.03
N LEU A 62 -8.20 -10.13 -8.84
CA LEU A 62 -8.85 -8.90 -8.36
C LEU A 62 -9.82 -9.22 -7.21
N GLU A 63 -10.58 -10.30 -7.35
CA GLU A 63 -11.59 -10.77 -6.41
C GLU A 63 -10.96 -11.19 -5.09
N GLU A 64 -9.88 -11.96 -5.12
CA GLU A 64 -9.16 -12.40 -3.92
C GLU A 64 -8.62 -11.21 -3.11
N ARG A 65 -8.02 -10.23 -3.80
CA ARG A 65 -7.49 -9.03 -3.15
C ARG A 65 -8.59 -8.13 -2.60
N ALA A 66 -9.68 -7.96 -3.35
CA ALA A 66 -10.83 -7.20 -2.89
C ALA A 66 -11.45 -7.84 -1.64
N ALA A 67 -11.65 -9.17 -1.67
CA ALA A 67 -12.17 -9.93 -0.53
C ALA A 67 -11.24 -9.82 0.69
N PHE A 68 -9.92 -9.91 0.49
CA PHE A 68 -8.94 -9.73 1.56
C PHE A 68 -9.03 -8.34 2.19
N VAL A 69 -9.03 -7.27 1.38
CA VAL A 69 -9.11 -5.89 1.89
C VAL A 69 -10.44 -5.66 2.61
N ILE A 70 -11.56 -6.08 2.03
CA ILE A 70 -12.90 -5.92 2.65
C ILE A 70 -12.96 -6.67 3.99
N GLY A 71 -12.50 -7.92 4.04
CA GLY A 71 -12.49 -8.71 5.26
C GLY A 71 -11.59 -8.15 6.37
N GLN A 72 -10.54 -7.42 6.01
CA GLN A 72 -9.65 -6.74 6.98
C GLN A 72 -10.15 -5.33 7.36
N ALA A 73 -10.91 -4.67 6.48
CA ALA A 73 -11.38 -3.29 6.66
C ALA A 73 -12.63 -3.17 7.56
N GLY A 74 -13.35 -4.26 7.84
CA GLY A 74 -14.53 -4.23 8.70
C GLY A 74 -14.91 -5.57 9.33
N ALA A 75 -14.57 -5.69 10.61
CA ALA A 75 -15.47 -6.09 11.70
C ALA A 75 -15.48 -4.93 12.71
#